data_AF-A0A948E9Q8-F1
#
_entry.id   AF-A0A948E9Q8-F1
#
_cell.length_a   1.000
_cell.length_b   1.000
_cell.length_c   1.000
_cell.angle_alpha   90.00
_cell.angle_beta   90.00
_cell.angle_gamma   90.00
#
_symmetry.space_group_name_H-M   'P 1'
#
loop_
_entity.id
_entity.type
_entity.pdbx_description
1 polymer ?
#
loop_
_entity_poly.entity_id
_entity_poly.type
_entity_poly.pdbx_seq_one_letter_code
_entity_poly.pdbx_strand_id
1 'polypeptide(L)'
;MKKKRPPQSGSGEKKQQKKEDTRDWKGFLPLPAHGDEACTAAVVAFNYGDFKKARHLSRSLLKDSQSSDSQKIARDILNRTSTDPVILVIALAGILAVVFIFLWAVTSSHS
;
A
#
# COMPACT_ATOMS: atom_id res chain seq x y z
N MET A 1 -36.35 4.74 53.16
CA MET A 1 -36.65 5.59 51.98
C MET A 1 -35.37 6.26 51.48
N LYS A 2 -35.10 6.11 50.17
CA LYS A 2 -34.39 7.00 49.21
C LYS A 2 -33.04 7.65 49.57
N LYS A 3 -32.00 7.11 48.89
CA LYS A 3 -30.84 7.74 48.24
C LYS A 3 -30.85 9.29 48.18
N LYS A 4 -29.67 9.90 48.36
CA LYS A 4 -29.05 10.84 47.38
C LYS A 4 -27.63 11.25 47.82
N ARG A 5 -26.63 10.85 47.03
CA ARG A 5 -25.30 11.47 47.00
C ARG A 5 -25.41 12.79 46.21
N PRO A 6 -24.71 13.87 46.57
CA PRO A 6 -24.39 14.93 45.63
C PRO A 6 -23.16 14.53 44.79
N PRO A 7 -23.16 14.77 43.47
CA PRO A 7 -21.97 14.72 42.62
C PRO A 7 -21.32 16.10 42.53
N GLN A 8 -20.00 16.18 42.41
CA GLN A 8 -19.26 16.93 41.37
C GLN A 8 -17.84 17.33 41.80
N SER A 9 -17.06 17.65 40.76
CA SER A 9 -15.72 18.26 40.73
C SER A 9 -14.60 17.22 40.72
N GLY A 10 -13.97 16.83 39.62
CA GLY A 10 -13.76 17.49 38.32
C GLY A 10 -12.29 17.85 38.18
N SER A 11 -11.45 16.96 37.65
CA SER A 11 -10.12 17.32 37.12
C SER A 11 -9.49 16.18 36.33
N GLY A 12 -9.07 16.47 35.08
CA GLY A 12 -8.21 15.65 34.20
C GLY A 12 -8.83 14.31 33.77
N GLU A 13 -9.08 13.99 32.52
CA GLU A 13 -8.26 14.14 31.33
C GLU A 13 -9.21 14.27 30.14
N LYS A 14 -9.22 15.44 29.52
CA LYS A 14 -9.62 15.53 28.12
C LYS A 14 -8.52 14.86 27.30
N LYS A 15 -8.58 13.52 27.18
CA LYS A 15 -8.02 12.84 26.00
C LYS A 15 -8.84 13.31 24.81
N GLN A 16 -8.44 14.45 24.27
CA GLN A 16 -8.68 14.82 22.89
C GLN A 16 -7.99 13.75 22.04
N GLN A 17 -8.62 12.58 21.94
CA GLN A 17 -8.51 11.73 20.77
C GLN A 17 -9.01 12.58 19.62
N LYS A 18 -8.05 13.32 19.06
CA LYS A 18 -8.09 14.03 17.81
C LYS A 18 -8.84 13.13 16.84
N LYS A 19 -10.08 13.52 16.54
CA LYS A 19 -10.91 12.96 15.48
C LYS A 19 -9.99 12.67 14.31
N GLU A 20 -9.75 11.39 14.12
CA GLU A 20 -9.11 10.83 12.96
C GLU A 20 -10.03 11.18 11.80
N ASP A 21 -9.69 12.28 11.14
CA ASP A 21 -10.26 12.76 9.88
C ASP A 21 -9.99 11.64 8.87
N THR A 22 -10.84 10.63 8.92
CA THR A 22 -10.93 9.47 8.03
C THR A 22 -11.50 9.96 6.71
N ARG A 23 -10.80 10.91 6.08
CA ARG A 23 -10.86 11.03 4.65
C ARG A 23 -10.29 9.71 4.12
N ASP A 24 -11.14 8.96 3.44
CA ASP A 24 -10.82 7.74 2.71
C ASP A 24 -9.75 8.02 1.65
N TRP A 25 -8.50 8.22 2.07
CA TRP A 25 -7.33 8.21 1.20
C TRP A 25 -6.96 6.75 0.93
N LYS A 26 -7.87 5.99 0.29
CA LYS A 26 -7.74 4.53 0.04
C LYS A 26 -6.48 4.10 -0.72
N GLY A 27 -5.66 5.04 -1.18
CA GLY A 27 -4.38 4.78 -1.85
C GLY A 27 -3.14 5.32 -1.14
N PHE A 28 -3.25 6.16 -0.10
CA PHE A 28 -2.07 6.78 0.54
C PHE A 28 -1.65 6.05 1.81
N LEU A 29 -0.35 5.89 1.99
CA LEU A 29 0.21 5.38 3.23
C LEU A 29 0.52 6.56 4.16
N PRO A 30 0.10 6.50 5.44
CA PRO A 30 0.48 7.51 6.41
C PRO A 30 2.00 7.50 6.60
N LEU A 31 2.58 8.69 6.73
CA LEU A 31 4.00 8.83 7.07
C LEU A 31 4.24 8.26 8.48
N PRO A 32 5.25 7.39 8.67
CA PRO A 32 5.56 6.86 9.99
C PRO A 32 6.03 8.00 10.91
N ALA A 33 5.41 8.13 12.09
CA ALA A 33 5.78 9.17 13.07
C ALA A 33 7.21 8.99 13.63
N HIS A 34 7.72 7.75 13.62
CA HIS A 34 9.03 7.36 14.12
C HIS A 34 9.75 6.40 13.17
N GLY A 35 9.72 6.70 11.86
CA GLY A 35 10.36 5.87 10.84
C GLY A 35 11.76 6.34 10.48
N ASP A 36 12.65 5.39 10.19
CA ASP A 36 13.94 5.64 9.54
C ASP A 36 13.75 6.53 8.29
N GLU A 37 14.69 7.41 7.96
CA GLU A 37 14.62 8.28 6.77
C GLU A 37 14.32 7.47 5.50
N ALA A 38 14.88 6.26 5.41
CA ALA A 38 14.62 5.33 4.31
C ALA A 38 13.14 4.91 4.22
N CYS A 39 12.47 4.68 5.35
CA CYS A 39 11.04 4.33 5.41
C CYS A 39 10.17 5.49 4.94
N THR A 40 10.49 6.70 5.41
CA THR A 40 9.83 7.94 4.99
C THR A 40 9.99 8.16 3.48
N ALA A 41 11.19 7.99 2.95
CA ALA A 41 11.45 8.11 1.51
C ALA A 41 10.66 7.08 0.67
N ALA A 42 10.50 5.84 1.17
CA ALA A 42 9.71 4.82 0.50
C ALA A 42 8.21 5.16 0.46
N VAL A 43 7.65 5.62 1.57
CA VAL A 43 6.24 6.05 1.66
C VAL A 43 5.98 7.28 0.79
N VAL A 44 6.90 8.24 0.79
CA VAL A 44 6.81 9.42 -0.08
C VAL A 44 6.82 8.99 -1.55
N ALA A 45 7.77 8.15 -1.97
CA ALA A 45 7.84 7.65 -3.35
C ALA A 45 6.55 6.93 -3.76
N PHE A 46 5.96 6.12 -2.86
CA PHE A 46 4.69 5.45 -3.09
C PHE A 46 3.53 6.45 -3.27
N ASN A 47 3.43 7.44 -2.38
CA ASN A 47 2.39 8.46 -2.42
C ASN A 47 2.50 9.40 -3.65
N TYR A 48 3.70 9.59 -4.20
CA TYR A 48 3.92 10.31 -5.47
C TYR A 48 3.72 9.45 -6.73
N GLY A 49 3.43 8.16 -6.58
CA GLY A 49 3.24 7.24 -7.71
C GLY A 49 4.52 6.72 -8.35
N ASP A 50 5.70 7.00 -7.78
CA ASP A 50 6.97 6.40 -8.21
C ASP A 50 7.11 4.99 -7.62
N PHE A 51 6.34 4.06 -8.18
CA PHE A 51 6.28 2.67 -7.70
C PHE A 51 7.60 1.92 -7.91
N LYS A 52 8.41 2.31 -8.90
CA LYS A 52 9.72 1.69 -9.14
C LYS A 52 10.69 2.02 -8.00
N LYS A 53 10.77 3.30 -7.64
CA LYS A 53 11.59 3.77 -6.51
C LYS A 53 11.05 3.26 -5.17
N ALA A 54 9.73 3.28 -4.98
CA ALA A 54 9.08 2.73 -3.78
C ALA A 54 9.45 1.25 -3.57
N ARG A 55 9.31 0.39 -4.59
CA ARG A 55 9.70 -1.04 -4.49
C ARG A 55 11.18 -1.22 -4.17
N HIS A 56 12.06 -0.42 -4.77
CA HIS A 56 13.50 -0.52 -4.51
C HIS A 56 13.83 -0.18 -3.06
N LEU A 57 13.33 0.94 -2.56
CA LEU A 57 13.53 1.38 -1.18
C LEU A 57 12.92 0.39 -0.18
N SER A 58 11.70 -0.10 -0.42
CA SER A 58 11.06 -1.11 0.43
C SER A 58 11.83 -2.42 0.48
N ARG A 59 12.46 -2.85 -0.63
CA ARG A 59 13.33 -4.04 -0.63
C ARG A 59 14.61 -3.83 0.18
N SER A 60 15.21 -2.64 0.14
CA SER A 60 16.37 -2.32 0.98
C SER A 60 15.98 -2.30 2.46
N LEU A 61 14.84 -1.68 2.80
CA LEU A 61 14.31 -1.65 4.17
C LEU A 61 14.08 -3.04 4.76
N LEU A 62 13.63 -4.00 3.95
CA LEU A 62 13.45 -5.38 4.42
C LEU A 62 14.76 -6.12 4.66
N LYS A 63 15.85 -5.70 4.02
CA LYS A 63 17.18 -6.30 4.22
C LYS A 63 17.93 -5.65 5.36
N ASP A 64 17.84 -4.33 5.47
CA ASP A 64 18.76 -3.53 6.27
C ASP A 64 18.14 -3.02 7.58
N SER A 65 16.80 -2.89 7.66
CA SER A 65 16.16 -2.34 8.86
C SER A 65 15.90 -3.43 9.91
N GLN A 66 16.26 -3.14 11.16
CA GLN A 66 15.90 -3.98 12.32
C GLN A 66 14.54 -3.62 12.93
N SER A 67 13.94 -2.51 12.49
CA SER A 67 12.64 -2.05 12.99
C SER A 67 11.51 -2.89 12.40
N SER A 68 10.76 -3.58 13.27
CA SER A 68 9.63 -4.43 12.83
C SER A 68 8.51 -3.62 12.17
N ASP A 69 8.33 -2.35 12.54
CA ASP A 69 7.33 -1.46 11.95
C ASP A 69 7.75 -0.96 10.56
N SER A 70 9.04 -0.61 10.38
CA SER A 70 9.61 -0.27 9.07
C SER A 70 9.47 -1.45 8.09
N GLN A 71 9.69 -2.68 8.54
CA GLN A 71 9.52 -3.88 7.73
C GLN A 71 8.04 -4.14 7.37
N LYS A 72 7.09 -3.91 8.28
CA LYS A 72 5.66 -4.04 7.98
C LYS A 72 5.21 -3.07 6.89
N ILE A 73 5.60 -1.80 7.00
CA ILE A 73 5.28 -0.78 5.98
C ILE A 73 5.90 -1.15 4.63
N ALA A 74 7.16 -1.61 4.62
CA ALA A 74 7.81 -2.06 3.40
C ALA A 74 7.09 -3.25 2.73
N ARG A 75 6.58 -4.20 3.51
CA ARG A 75 5.76 -5.31 2.99
C ARG A 75 4.43 -4.82 2.41
N ASP A 76 3.76 -3.87 3.07
CA ASP A 76 2.50 -3.32 2.57
C ASP A 76 2.70 -2.57 1.24
N ILE A 77 3.75 -1.74 1.14
CA ILE A 77 4.14 -1.08 -0.11
C ILE A 77 4.38 -2.12 -1.21
N LEU A 78 5.14 -3.18 -0.92
CA LEU A 78 5.42 -4.22 -1.90
C LEU A 78 4.17 -4.97 -2.33
N ASN A 79 3.25 -5.30 -1.41
CA ASN A 79 2.00 -5.95 -1.77
C ASN A 79 1.13 -5.06 -2.67
N ARG A 80 1.01 -3.77 -2.34
CA ARG A 80 0.22 -2.81 -3.14
C ARG A 80 0.84 -2.48 -4.49
N THR A 81 2.17 -2.54 -4.57
CA THR A 81 2.90 -2.30 -5.82
C THR A 81 3.19 -3.58 -6.60
N SER A 82 2.87 -4.76 -6.10
CA SER A 82 3.08 -6.01 -6.82
C SER A 82 2.20 -6.01 -8.07
N THR A 83 2.80 -6.30 -9.22
CA THR A 83 2.06 -6.40 -10.48
C THR A 83 0.95 -7.43 -10.30
N ASP A 84 -0.29 -7.01 -10.52
CA ASP A 84 -1.45 -7.88 -10.35
C ASP A 84 -1.28 -9.11 -11.25
N PRO A 85 -1.34 -10.35 -10.70
CA PRO A 85 -1.27 -11.57 -11.50
C PRO A 85 -2.30 -11.59 -12.63
N VAL A 86 -3.44 -10.89 -12.49
CA VAL A 86 -4.44 -10.73 -13.55
C VAL A 86 -3.87 -10.00 -14.76
N ILE A 87 -3.07 -8.94 -14.56
CA ILE A 87 -2.43 -8.20 -15.66
C ILE A 87 -1.46 -9.09 -16.43
N LEU A 88 -0.73 -9.96 -15.73
CA LEU A 88 0.16 -10.95 -16.36
C LEU A 88 -0.62 -11.98 -17.19
N VAL A 89 -1.74 -12.48 -16.67
CA VAL A 89 -2.59 -13.44 -17.40
C VAL A 89 -3.19 -12.78 -18.65
N ILE A 90 -3.67 -11.54 -18.55
CA ILE A 90 -4.21 -10.79 -19.70
C ILE A 90 -3.11 -10.56 -20.74
N ALA A 91 -1.90 -10.17 -20.32
CA ALA A 91 -0.78 -9.98 -21.23
C ALA A 91 -0.42 -11.28 -21.97
N LEU A 92 -0.37 -12.41 -21.25
CA LEU A 92 -0.09 -13.73 -21.84
C LEU A 92 -1.18 -14.16 -22.84
N ALA A 93 -2.45 -13.97 -22.48
CA ALA A 93 -3.58 -14.26 -23.36
C ALA A 93 -3.54 -13.39 -24.63
N GLY A 94 -3.19 -12.11 -24.50
CA GLY A 94 -2.99 -11.21 -25.64
C GLY A 94 -1.89 -11.68 -26.59
N ILE A 95 -0.75 -12.12 -26.04
CA ILE A 95 0.35 -12.67 -26.85
C ILE A 95 -0.11 -13.94 -27.60
N LEU A 96 -0.79 -14.85 -26.92
CA LEU A 96 -1.32 -16.07 -27.54
C LEU A 96 -2.33 -15.76 -28.65
N ALA A 97 -3.21 -14.78 -28.45
CA ALA A 97 -4.17 -14.34 -29.46
C ALA A 97 -3.47 -13.78 -30.70
N VAL A 98 -2.42 -12.96 -30.52
CA VAL A 98 -1.63 -12.41 -31.63
C VAL A 98 -0.93 -13.52 -32.41
N VAL A 99 -0.32 -14.49 -31.71
CA VAL A 99 0.32 -15.65 -32.35
C VAL A 99 -0.71 -16.49 -33.12
N PHE A 100 -1.89 -16.72 -32.54
CA PHE A 100 -2.96 -17.46 -33.21
C PHE A 100 -3.42 -16.75 -34.49
N ILE A 101 -3.69 -15.44 -34.42
CA ILE A 101 -4.09 -14.64 -35.60
C ILE A 101 -3.01 -14.68 -36.68
N PHE A 102 -1.73 -14.58 -36.28
CA PHE A 102 -0.61 -14.64 -37.21
C PHE A 102 -0.53 -16.00 -37.93
N LEU A 103 -0.59 -17.11 -37.18
CA LEU A 103 -0.56 -18.46 -37.76
C LEU A 103 -1.77 -18.72 -38.66
N TRP A 104 -2.95 -18.26 -38.25
CA TRP A 104 -4.17 -18.37 -39.03
C TRP A 104 -4.04 -17.60 -40.36
N ALA A 105 -3.57 -16.35 -40.32
CA ALA A 105 -3.37 -15.54 -41.52
C ALA A 105 -2.38 -16.17 -42.50
N VAL A 106 -1.25 -16.71 -42.02
CA VAL A 106 -0.28 -17.41 -42.87
C VAL A 106 -0.91 -18.66 -43.49
N THR A 107 -1.66 -19.44 -42.70
CA THR A 107 -2.30 -20.67 -43.18
C THR A 107 -3.37 -20.38 -44.24
N SER A 108 -4.24 -19.39 -44.00
CA SER A 108 -5.27 -18.98 -44.95
C SER A 108 -4.72 -18.31 -46.21
N SER A 109 -3.50 -17.77 -46.17
CA SER A 109 -2.86 -17.20 -47.36
C SER A 109 -2.24 -18.27 -48.28
N HIS A 110 -2.03 -19.49 -47.77
CA HIS A 110 -1.46 -20.61 -48.51
C HIS A 110 -2.49 -21.68 -48.93
N SER A 111 -3.76 -21.52 -48.55
CA SER A 111 -4.90 -22.32 -49.05
C SER A 111 -5.62 -21.59 -50.16
#